data_AF-A0A939IJW7-F1
#
_entry.id   AF-A0A939IJW7-F1
#
_cell.length_a   1.000
_cell.length_b   1.000
_cell.length_c   1.000
_cell.angle_alpha   90.00
_cell.angle_beta   90.00
_cell.angle_gamma   90.00
#
_symmetry.space_group_name_H-M   'P 1'
#
loop_
_entity.id
_entity.type
_entity.pdbx_description
1 polymer ?
#
loop_
_entity_poly.entity_id
_entity_poly.type
_entity_poly.pdbx_seq_one_letter_code
_entity_poly.pdbx_strand_id
1 'polypeptide(L)'
;MRNHFRFKRQLSDQGRLQVNAFALDVGKPASDASVVITSRDTNEVVDELMTDSSGQSAIIDLSAPPVDFSLEPESEVQPYSEYDVSVNLEGYEPVRLDGVQILSSTTALQNVNLRPIVRDEVQPQDIVIDPHTLWGIFPPKIPEDEVKPLPESVGFVVLPQPVIPEFVIVHEGVPTNTSARNLWIPFKDYIKNVASCEIYSTWPGASIRANVLAILSFTLNRIYTEWYRGKGFDFTITNSTAFDQAFTYGRNIYQEISLIVDELFTNFITRPDIRQPLLTQYCDGSRVRCPNMMEQWGSKTLADQGYDAIGILRYYYGQDIFLMQAEKVAGVPISYPGTALQMGSTGPSVRTIQEQLNTISNNYPAINKIRVDGVFGDQTRTAVETFQRIFNLPATGIVDFGTWYQISNIYVAVTKMAELA
;
A
#
# COMPACT_ATOMS: atom_id res chain seq x y z
N MET A 1 -17.57 -27.37 27.97
CA MET A 1 -17.87 -27.34 26.52
C MET A 1 -19.18 -26.65 26.12
N ARG A 2 -20.25 -26.60 26.95
CA ARG A 2 -21.48 -25.85 26.60
C ARG A 2 -21.46 -24.33 26.85
N ASN A 3 -20.49 -23.81 27.62
CA ASN A 3 -20.36 -22.37 27.88
C ASN A 3 -19.41 -21.62 26.90
N HIS A 4 -18.56 -22.33 26.15
CA HIS A 4 -17.68 -21.71 25.14
C HIS A 4 -18.45 -21.33 23.86
N PHE A 5 -19.41 -22.17 23.44
CA PHE A 5 -20.22 -21.90 22.25
C PHE A 5 -21.25 -20.77 22.43
N ARG A 6 -21.65 -20.45 23.67
CA ARG A 6 -22.55 -19.31 23.95
C ARG A 6 -21.83 -17.96 24.02
N PHE A 7 -20.51 -17.93 24.27
CA PHE A 7 -19.73 -16.70 24.30
C PHE A 7 -19.37 -16.16 22.92
N LYS A 8 -19.23 -17.03 21.91
CA LYS A 8 -18.89 -16.63 20.52
C LYS A 8 -19.99 -15.83 19.80
N ARG A 9 -21.23 -15.82 20.30
CA ARG A 9 -22.38 -15.20 19.60
C ARG A 9 -22.69 -13.78 20.04
N GLN A 10 -21.89 -13.17 20.93
CA GLN A 10 -22.23 -11.88 21.55
C GLN A 10 -21.06 -10.87 21.60
N LEU A 11 -19.90 -11.17 21.01
CA LEU A 11 -18.71 -10.29 20.97
C LEU A 11 -17.95 -10.45 19.63
N SER A 12 -18.64 -10.27 18.51
CA SER A 12 -18.00 -10.16 17.20
C SER A 12 -18.28 -8.77 16.66
N ASP A 13 -17.22 -7.99 16.43
CA ASP A 13 -17.31 -6.75 15.67
C ASP A 13 -17.42 -7.08 14.16
N GLN A 14 -17.48 -6.05 13.33
CA GLN A 14 -17.43 -6.19 11.89
C GLN A 14 -16.32 -5.33 11.29
N GLY A 15 -15.65 -5.86 10.28
CA GLY A 15 -14.83 -5.09 9.35
C GLY A 15 -15.45 -5.12 7.96
N ARG A 16 -14.94 -4.30 7.06
CA ARG A 16 -15.44 -4.19 5.68
C ARG A 16 -14.44 -4.73 4.68
N LEU A 17 -14.92 -5.37 3.62
CA LEU A 17 -14.10 -5.80 2.49
C LEU A 17 -14.65 -5.21 1.19
N GLN A 18 -13.74 -4.72 0.36
CA GLN A 18 -13.98 -4.45 -1.06
C GLN A 18 -12.93 -5.18 -1.90
N VAL A 19 -13.36 -5.81 -2.99
CA VAL A 19 -12.47 -6.44 -3.97
C VAL A 19 -12.41 -5.56 -5.21
N ASN A 20 -11.19 -5.23 -5.65
CA ASN A 20 -10.91 -4.50 -6.88
C ASN A 20 -10.19 -5.43 -7.86
N ALA A 21 -10.80 -5.72 -9.01
CA ALA A 21 -10.23 -6.60 -10.01
C ALA A 21 -9.76 -5.81 -11.24
N PHE A 22 -8.58 -6.14 -11.74
CA PHE A 22 -7.96 -5.54 -12.92
C PHE A 22 -7.48 -6.62 -13.89
N ALA A 23 -7.67 -6.40 -15.19
CA ALA A 23 -7.14 -7.24 -16.25
C ALA A 23 -5.76 -6.74 -16.67
N LEU A 24 -4.71 -7.57 -16.47
CA LEU A 24 -3.31 -7.17 -16.64
C LEU A 24 -2.88 -6.91 -18.09
N ASP A 25 -3.52 -7.55 -19.05
CA ASP A 25 -3.21 -7.47 -20.48
C ASP A 25 -3.73 -6.18 -21.12
N VAL A 26 -4.86 -5.67 -20.65
CA VAL A 26 -5.49 -4.46 -21.18
C VAL A 26 -5.39 -3.24 -20.26
N GLY A 27 -4.97 -3.41 -19.00
CA GLY A 27 -4.82 -2.30 -18.06
C GLY A 27 -6.15 -1.64 -17.74
N LYS A 28 -7.19 -2.47 -17.71
CA LYS A 28 -8.57 -2.05 -17.55
C LYS A 28 -9.14 -2.70 -16.29
N PRO A 29 -10.11 -2.03 -15.66
CA PRO A 29 -10.90 -2.69 -14.64
C PRO A 29 -11.59 -3.93 -15.22
N ALA A 30 -11.57 -5.01 -14.45
CA ALA A 30 -12.21 -6.26 -14.79
C ALA A 30 -13.68 -6.20 -14.36
N SER A 31 -14.54 -5.73 -15.27
CA SER A 31 -16.00 -5.72 -15.10
C SER A 31 -16.55 -7.14 -15.13
N ASP A 32 -17.62 -7.37 -14.38
CA ASP A 32 -18.38 -8.63 -14.36
C ASP A 32 -17.53 -9.86 -13.92
N ALA A 33 -16.47 -9.62 -13.16
CA ALA A 33 -15.72 -10.69 -12.50
C ALA A 33 -16.53 -11.18 -11.29
N SER A 34 -16.68 -12.50 -11.18
CA SER A 34 -17.32 -13.15 -10.04
C SER A 34 -16.33 -13.20 -8.88
N VAL A 35 -16.79 -12.79 -7.70
CA VAL A 35 -16.02 -12.74 -6.46
C VAL A 35 -16.74 -13.60 -5.43
N VAL A 36 -16.09 -14.67 -4.96
CA VAL A 36 -16.62 -15.58 -3.93
C VAL A 36 -15.79 -15.45 -2.67
N ILE A 37 -16.47 -15.26 -1.53
CA ILE A 37 -15.82 -15.01 -0.24
C ILE A 37 -16.20 -16.15 0.71
N THR A 38 -15.20 -16.88 1.19
CA THR A 38 -15.37 -18.06 2.04
C THR A 38 -14.73 -17.83 3.40
N SER A 39 -15.46 -18.09 4.48
CA SER A 39 -14.91 -18.01 5.83
C SER A 39 -14.00 -19.21 6.10
N ARG A 40 -12.76 -18.98 6.53
CA ARG A 40 -11.83 -20.07 6.88
C ARG A 40 -12.21 -20.79 8.18
N ASP A 41 -12.93 -20.13 9.07
CA ASP A 41 -13.40 -20.70 10.35
C ASP A 41 -14.51 -21.75 10.15
N THR A 42 -15.42 -21.49 9.22
CA THR A 42 -16.62 -22.33 8.98
C THR A 42 -16.54 -23.14 7.70
N ASN A 43 -15.64 -22.74 6.78
CA ASN A 43 -15.55 -23.26 5.41
C ASN A 43 -16.85 -23.09 4.62
N GLU A 44 -17.65 -22.07 4.96
CA GLU A 44 -18.89 -21.70 4.29
C GLU A 44 -18.69 -20.46 3.42
N VAL A 45 -19.35 -20.43 2.27
CA VAL A 45 -19.43 -19.24 1.42
C VAL A 45 -20.28 -18.20 2.15
N VAL A 46 -19.69 -17.04 2.40
CA VAL A 46 -20.31 -15.93 3.13
C VAL A 46 -21.01 -14.99 2.17
N ASP A 47 -20.42 -14.74 1.00
CA ASP A 47 -20.99 -13.86 -0.02
C ASP A 47 -20.49 -14.20 -1.43
N GLU A 48 -21.29 -13.84 -2.42
CA GLU A 48 -21.00 -13.93 -3.85
C GLU A 48 -21.34 -12.59 -4.51
N LEU A 49 -20.32 -11.92 -5.04
CA LEU A 49 -20.41 -10.58 -5.60
C LEU A 49 -19.99 -10.57 -7.07
N MET A 50 -20.32 -9.49 -7.75
CA MET A 50 -19.84 -9.19 -9.10
C MET A 50 -19.18 -7.81 -9.08
N THR A 51 -18.09 -7.65 -9.83
CA THR A 51 -17.46 -6.35 -10.01
C THR A 51 -18.23 -5.49 -11.00
N ASP A 52 -18.27 -4.18 -10.74
CA ASP A 52 -18.90 -3.20 -11.61
C ASP A 52 -18.01 -2.79 -12.81
N SER A 53 -18.47 -1.82 -13.60
CA SER A 53 -17.72 -1.28 -14.75
C SER A 53 -16.36 -0.65 -14.40
N SER A 54 -16.11 -0.38 -13.11
CA SER A 54 -14.85 0.12 -12.57
C SER A 54 -14.01 -0.99 -11.92
N GLY A 55 -14.45 -2.26 -12.05
CA GLY A 55 -13.76 -3.43 -11.52
C GLY A 55 -13.91 -3.57 -10.01
N GLN A 56 -14.84 -2.84 -9.39
CA GLN A 56 -15.02 -2.84 -7.93
C GLN A 56 -16.22 -3.69 -7.55
N SER A 57 -16.07 -4.53 -6.53
CA SER A 57 -17.21 -5.16 -5.87
C SER A 57 -17.95 -4.14 -5.00
N ALA A 58 -19.18 -4.47 -4.61
CA ALA A 58 -19.82 -3.84 -3.47
C ALA A 58 -18.96 -4.03 -2.21
N ILE A 59 -19.05 -3.08 -1.28
CA ILE A 59 -18.45 -3.22 0.06
C ILE A 59 -19.38 -4.09 0.90
N ILE A 60 -18.81 -5.11 1.54
CA ILE A 60 -19.56 -6.00 2.45
C ILE A 60 -19.02 -5.95 3.87
N ASP A 61 -19.90 -6.18 4.84
CA ASP A 61 -19.52 -6.31 6.25
C ASP A 61 -19.24 -7.78 6.58
N LEU A 62 -18.05 -8.04 7.09
CA LEU A 62 -17.58 -9.36 7.49
C LEU A 62 -17.31 -9.38 9.00
N SER A 63 -17.56 -10.53 9.63
CA SER A 63 -17.25 -10.72 11.05
C SER A 63 -15.76 -10.49 11.29
N ALA A 64 -15.43 -9.77 12.36
CA ALA A 64 -14.07 -9.57 12.81
C ALA A 64 -13.99 -9.71 14.34
N PRO A 65 -12.83 -10.06 14.90
CA PRO A 65 -12.61 -9.99 16.33
C PRO A 65 -12.77 -8.55 16.85
N PRO A 66 -13.19 -8.36 18.11
CA PRO A 66 -13.29 -7.04 18.72
C PRO A 66 -12.03 -6.19 18.56
N VAL A 67 -12.21 -4.89 18.35
CA VAL A 67 -11.09 -3.96 18.10
C VAL A 67 -10.03 -3.97 19.20
N ASP A 68 -10.42 -4.20 20.46
CA ASP A 68 -9.52 -4.21 21.62
C ASP A 68 -8.32 -5.16 21.44
N PHE A 69 -8.51 -6.31 20.78
CA PHE A 69 -7.42 -7.27 20.53
C PHE A 69 -6.32 -6.72 19.62
N SER A 70 -6.63 -5.70 18.81
CA SER A 70 -5.65 -5.01 17.95
C SER A 70 -5.03 -3.79 18.64
N LEU A 71 -5.56 -3.38 19.80
CA LEU A 71 -5.12 -2.20 20.55
C LEU A 71 -4.25 -2.56 21.76
N GLU A 72 -4.20 -3.85 22.12
CA GLU A 72 -3.44 -4.37 23.26
C GLU A 72 -2.36 -5.37 22.82
N PRO A 73 -1.07 -5.11 23.12
CA PRO A 73 0.03 -5.99 22.74
C PRO A 73 0.03 -7.36 23.42
N GLU A 74 -0.67 -7.46 24.55
CA GLU A 74 -0.73 -8.66 25.40
C GLU A 74 -1.87 -9.63 24.99
N SER A 75 -2.66 -9.27 23.96
CA SER A 75 -3.79 -10.08 23.53
C SER A 75 -3.33 -11.47 23.06
N GLU A 76 -3.89 -12.52 23.68
CA GLU A 76 -3.70 -13.93 23.27
C GLU A 76 -4.67 -14.34 22.15
N VAL A 77 -5.52 -13.42 21.68
CA VAL A 77 -6.50 -13.67 20.62
C VAL A 77 -6.09 -12.92 19.36
N GLN A 78 -6.17 -13.60 18.22
CA GLN A 78 -5.88 -13.04 16.91
C GLN A 78 -6.80 -11.84 16.64
N PRO A 79 -6.26 -10.67 16.28
CA PRO A 79 -7.07 -9.45 16.17
C PRO A 79 -7.85 -9.32 14.85
N TYR A 80 -7.67 -10.24 13.92
CA TYR A 80 -8.31 -10.22 12.61
C TYR A 80 -8.92 -11.58 12.27
N SER A 81 -10.00 -11.57 11.48
CA SER A 81 -10.57 -12.77 10.86
C SER A 81 -9.92 -13.00 9.50
N GLU A 82 -9.92 -14.25 9.04
CA GLU A 82 -9.35 -14.64 7.75
C GLU A 82 -10.42 -15.23 6.82
N TYR A 83 -10.36 -14.81 5.56
CA TYR A 83 -11.26 -15.25 4.50
C TYR A 83 -10.48 -15.69 3.27
N ASP A 84 -10.98 -16.69 2.57
CA ASP A 84 -10.50 -17.04 1.23
C ASP A 84 -11.34 -16.26 0.21
N VAL A 85 -10.68 -15.60 -0.74
CA VAL A 85 -11.34 -14.82 -1.80
C VAL A 85 -10.96 -15.43 -3.15
N SER A 86 -11.96 -15.87 -3.90
CA SER A 86 -11.79 -16.36 -5.27
C SER A 86 -12.35 -15.36 -6.26
N VAL A 87 -11.57 -14.99 -7.27
CA VAL A 87 -11.98 -14.07 -8.33
C VAL A 87 -11.86 -14.77 -9.68
N ASN A 88 -12.96 -14.78 -10.43
CA ASN A 88 -13.05 -15.47 -11.72
C ASN A 88 -13.64 -14.55 -12.79
N LEU A 89 -13.02 -14.53 -13.96
CA LEU A 89 -13.51 -13.82 -15.15
C LEU A 89 -13.25 -14.67 -16.39
N GLU A 90 -14.22 -14.77 -17.28
CA GLU A 90 -14.08 -15.53 -18.52
C GLU A 90 -12.89 -15.02 -19.36
N GLY A 91 -12.04 -15.95 -19.83
CA GLY A 91 -10.82 -15.63 -20.57
C GLY A 91 -9.59 -15.36 -19.72
N TYR A 92 -9.71 -15.37 -18.39
CA TYR A 92 -8.62 -15.12 -17.45
C TYR A 92 -8.40 -16.29 -16.50
N GLU A 93 -7.15 -16.44 -16.04
CA GLU A 93 -6.78 -17.39 -15.00
C GLU A 93 -7.51 -17.02 -13.69
N PRO A 94 -8.21 -17.97 -13.04
CA PRO A 94 -8.85 -17.71 -11.76
C PRO A 94 -7.78 -17.39 -10.70
N VAL A 95 -8.05 -16.42 -9.85
CA VAL A 95 -7.17 -16.05 -8.74
C VAL A 95 -7.81 -16.48 -7.43
N ARG A 96 -7.07 -17.19 -6.60
CA ARG A 96 -7.48 -17.57 -5.25
C ARG A 96 -6.53 -16.94 -4.24
N LEU A 97 -7.08 -16.16 -3.33
CA LEU A 97 -6.36 -15.54 -2.23
C LEU A 97 -6.74 -16.22 -0.94
N ASP A 98 -5.77 -16.83 -0.28
CA ASP A 98 -5.95 -17.58 0.95
C ASP A 98 -5.53 -16.72 2.14
N GLY A 99 -6.46 -16.44 3.06
CA GLY A 99 -6.16 -15.73 4.30
C GLY A 99 -6.25 -14.21 4.24
N VAL A 100 -7.11 -13.64 3.41
CA VAL A 100 -7.43 -12.20 3.39
C VAL A 100 -7.89 -11.75 4.78
N GLN A 101 -7.24 -10.73 5.34
CA GLN A 101 -7.37 -10.35 6.75
C GLN A 101 -8.36 -9.21 6.93
N ILE A 102 -9.31 -9.36 7.86
CA ILE A 102 -10.33 -8.36 8.18
C ILE A 102 -10.21 -7.93 9.65
N LEU A 103 -9.98 -6.62 9.85
CA LEU A 103 -9.91 -5.96 11.16
C LEU A 103 -11.21 -5.21 11.46
N SER A 104 -11.62 -5.19 12.74
CA SER A 104 -12.81 -4.47 13.20
C SER A 104 -12.80 -3.00 12.78
N SER A 105 -13.95 -2.49 12.35
CA SER A 105 -14.23 -1.09 12.01
C SER A 105 -13.39 -0.48 10.89
N THR A 106 -12.58 -1.28 10.21
CA THR A 106 -11.73 -0.84 9.09
C THR A 106 -12.28 -1.33 7.75
N THR A 107 -11.80 -0.74 6.66
CA THR A 107 -12.09 -1.22 5.30
C THR A 107 -10.82 -1.82 4.70
N ALA A 108 -10.83 -3.13 4.50
CA ALA A 108 -9.86 -3.86 3.72
C ALA A 108 -10.15 -3.71 2.22
N LEU A 109 -9.12 -3.40 1.44
CA LEU A 109 -9.15 -3.34 -0.01
C LEU A 109 -8.30 -4.50 -0.56
N GLN A 110 -8.95 -5.45 -1.23
CA GLN A 110 -8.28 -6.57 -1.87
C GLN A 110 -8.15 -6.31 -3.36
N ASN A 111 -6.95 -5.94 -3.80
CA ASN A 111 -6.66 -5.75 -5.21
C ASN A 111 -6.28 -7.09 -5.86
N VAL A 112 -6.82 -7.37 -7.04
CA VAL A 112 -6.62 -8.63 -7.76
C VAL A 112 -6.28 -8.34 -9.21
N ASN A 113 -5.20 -8.94 -9.69
CA ASN A 113 -4.70 -8.79 -11.04
C ASN A 113 -4.90 -10.10 -11.81
N LEU A 114 -5.88 -10.10 -12.71
CA LEU A 114 -6.24 -11.24 -13.55
C LEU A 114 -5.30 -11.31 -14.75
N ARG A 115 -4.81 -12.53 -15.05
CA ARG A 115 -3.94 -12.81 -16.20
C ARG A 115 -4.75 -13.48 -17.30
N PRO A 116 -4.59 -13.10 -18.58
CA PRO A 116 -5.29 -13.80 -19.65
C PRO A 116 -4.80 -15.24 -19.76
N ILE A 117 -5.70 -16.14 -20.15
CA ILE A 117 -5.35 -17.54 -20.43
C ILE A 117 -4.62 -17.58 -21.78
N VAL A 118 -3.31 -17.84 -21.78
CA VAL A 118 -2.47 -17.90 -23.00
C VAL A 118 -2.30 -19.33 -23.53
N ARG A 119 -2.57 -20.36 -22.72
CA ARG A 119 -2.44 -21.79 -23.08
C ARG A 119 -3.71 -22.56 -22.72
N ASP A 120 -3.92 -23.72 -23.34
CA ASP A 120 -5.07 -24.60 -23.05
C ASP A 120 -5.11 -25.13 -21.59
N GLU A 121 -4.04 -24.91 -20.80
CA GLU A 121 -4.02 -25.21 -19.37
C GLU A 121 -4.34 -23.96 -18.55
N VAL A 122 -5.54 -23.95 -17.96
CA VAL A 122 -5.92 -22.98 -16.92
C VAL A 122 -5.23 -23.37 -15.62
N GLN A 123 -4.21 -22.62 -15.20
CA GLN A 123 -3.62 -22.77 -13.87
C GLN A 123 -4.12 -21.65 -12.96
N PRO A 124 -4.77 -21.98 -11.83
CA PRO A 124 -5.15 -20.98 -10.84
C PRO A 124 -3.94 -20.24 -10.30
N GLN A 125 -4.08 -18.93 -10.11
CA GLN A 125 -3.11 -18.14 -9.36
C GLN A 125 -3.46 -18.26 -7.87
N ASP A 126 -2.84 -19.22 -7.19
CA ASP A 126 -2.97 -19.38 -5.74
C ASP A 126 -2.00 -18.44 -5.01
N ILE A 127 -2.54 -17.53 -4.22
CA ILE A 127 -1.80 -16.52 -3.45
C ILE A 127 -2.11 -16.75 -1.97
N VAL A 128 -1.09 -16.99 -1.16
CA VAL A 128 -1.24 -17.19 0.28
C VAL A 128 -0.83 -15.91 1.01
N ILE A 129 -1.70 -15.43 1.90
CA ILE A 129 -1.44 -14.26 2.73
C ILE A 129 -0.83 -14.71 4.06
N ASP A 130 0.41 -14.29 4.30
CA ASP A 130 1.11 -14.58 5.56
C ASP A 130 0.44 -13.90 6.76
N PRO A 131 0.59 -14.48 7.97
CA PRO A 131 0.14 -13.83 9.20
C PRO A 131 0.72 -12.42 9.36
N HIS A 132 -0.05 -11.51 9.96
CA HIS A 132 0.44 -10.17 10.28
C HIS A 132 1.68 -10.21 11.20
N THR A 133 2.67 -9.33 11.04
CA THR A 133 3.95 -9.46 11.78
C THR A 133 3.81 -9.30 13.28
N LEU A 134 2.89 -8.45 13.73
CA LEU A 134 2.53 -8.27 15.14
C LEU A 134 1.80 -9.49 15.77
N TRP A 135 1.36 -10.46 14.96
CA TRP A 135 0.70 -11.68 15.43
C TRP A 135 1.57 -12.92 15.21
N GLY A 136 2.04 -13.13 13.98
CA GLY A 136 2.88 -14.26 13.60
C GLY A 136 4.28 -14.20 14.21
N ILE A 137 5.00 -15.32 14.12
CA ILE A 137 6.38 -15.42 14.59
C ILE A 137 7.32 -15.21 13.41
N PHE A 138 8.12 -14.16 13.49
CA PHE A 138 9.06 -13.78 12.45
C PHE A 138 10.48 -13.68 13.01
N PRO A 139 11.52 -13.96 12.21
CA PRO A 139 12.90 -13.74 12.62
C PRO A 139 13.12 -12.29 13.09
N PRO A 140 13.89 -12.09 14.18
CA PRO A 140 14.21 -10.75 14.65
C PRO A 140 15.05 -9.99 13.63
N LYS A 141 14.88 -8.67 13.59
CA LYS A 141 15.67 -7.78 12.73
C LYS A 141 17.15 -7.91 13.07
N ILE A 142 17.99 -8.00 12.04
CA ILE A 142 19.45 -7.91 12.17
C ILE A 142 19.80 -6.42 12.25
N PRO A 143 20.38 -5.95 13.37
CA PRO A 143 20.71 -4.54 13.52
C PRO A 143 21.71 -4.05 12.48
N GLU A 144 21.46 -2.85 11.98
CA GLU A 144 22.21 -2.21 10.92
C GLU A 144 22.31 -0.70 11.19
N ASP A 145 23.45 -0.09 10.80
CA ASP A 145 23.62 1.35 10.98
C ASP A 145 22.59 2.16 10.19
N GLU A 146 22.08 3.25 10.80
CA GLU A 146 21.09 4.15 10.20
C GLU A 146 21.63 4.90 8.96
N VAL A 147 22.94 5.19 8.92
CA VAL A 147 23.61 5.86 7.81
C VAL A 147 24.48 4.84 7.08
N LYS A 148 24.25 4.65 5.78
CA LYS A 148 25.01 3.70 4.98
C LYS A 148 26.21 4.34 4.28
N PRO A 149 27.31 3.59 4.11
CA PRO A 149 28.33 4.00 3.15
C PRO A 149 27.70 4.04 1.76
N LEU A 150 27.98 5.11 1.01
CA LEU A 150 27.60 5.20 -0.39
C LEU A 150 28.61 4.40 -1.22
N PRO A 151 28.18 3.71 -2.30
CA PRO A 151 29.09 2.94 -3.12
C PRO A 151 30.17 3.88 -3.70
N GLU A 152 31.42 3.39 -3.74
CA GLU A 152 32.46 4.06 -4.50
C GLU A 152 31.98 4.16 -5.95
N SER A 153 32.17 5.33 -6.58
CA SER A 153 31.68 5.70 -7.92
C SER A 153 32.33 4.89 -9.05
N VAL A 154 32.24 3.56 -8.96
CA VAL A 154 32.74 2.56 -9.90
C VAL A 154 31.51 1.92 -10.54
N GLY A 155 31.04 2.52 -11.62
CA GLY A 155 30.03 1.93 -12.52
C GLY A 155 28.56 2.02 -12.09
N PHE A 156 28.27 2.43 -10.86
CA PHE A 156 26.91 2.66 -10.36
C PHE A 156 26.62 4.17 -10.20
N VAL A 157 25.42 4.60 -10.58
CA VAL A 157 25.01 6.01 -10.49
C VAL A 157 24.47 6.26 -9.10
N VAL A 158 25.32 6.69 -8.16
CA VAL A 158 24.82 7.25 -6.90
C VAL A 158 23.93 8.44 -7.25
N LEU A 159 22.64 8.32 -6.92
CA LEU A 159 21.70 9.40 -7.18
C LEU A 159 22.19 10.65 -6.43
N PRO A 160 22.26 11.82 -7.08
CA PRO A 160 22.73 13.04 -6.43
C PRO A 160 21.80 13.50 -5.30
N GLN A 161 20.54 13.01 -5.31
CA GLN A 161 19.51 13.26 -4.32
C GLN A 161 18.50 12.10 -4.31
N PRO A 162 17.76 11.89 -3.21
CA PRO A 162 16.70 10.89 -3.16
C PRO A 162 15.59 11.15 -4.21
N VAL A 163 15.17 10.09 -4.88
CA VAL A 163 14.12 10.09 -5.91
C VAL A 163 13.13 8.97 -5.58
N ILE A 164 11.84 9.23 -5.71
CA ILE A 164 10.82 8.19 -5.61
C ILE A 164 10.86 7.36 -6.90
N PRO A 165 11.17 6.06 -6.86
CA PRO A 165 11.21 5.24 -8.06
C PRO A 165 9.80 4.89 -8.55
N GLU A 166 9.70 4.45 -9.80
CA GLU A 166 8.43 3.91 -10.32
C GLU A 166 8.10 2.57 -9.67
N PHE A 167 9.10 1.68 -9.56
CA PHE A 167 8.96 0.35 -8.98
C PHE A 167 10.04 0.05 -7.94
N VAL A 168 9.69 -0.80 -6.98
CA VAL A 168 10.62 -1.50 -6.08
C VAL A 168 10.72 -2.95 -6.56
N ILE A 169 11.95 -3.45 -6.73
CA ILE A 169 12.17 -4.87 -7.05
C ILE A 169 12.32 -5.62 -5.72
N VAL A 170 11.29 -6.35 -5.33
CA VAL A 170 11.22 -7.12 -4.08
C VAL A 170 11.67 -8.55 -4.33
N HIS A 171 12.67 -9.01 -3.58
CA HIS A 171 13.14 -10.39 -3.58
C HIS A 171 12.42 -11.22 -2.52
N GLU A 172 11.75 -12.30 -2.93
CA GLU A 172 10.91 -13.14 -2.07
C GLU A 172 11.72 -14.16 -1.23
N GLY A 173 12.72 -13.68 -0.50
CA GLY A 173 13.53 -14.51 0.38
C GLY A 173 14.68 -13.77 1.03
N VAL A 174 15.54 -14.52 1.73
CA VAL A 174 16.82 -13.96 2.20
C VAL A 174 17.71 -13.59 1.01
N PRO A 175 18.65 -12.62 1.14
CA PRO A 175 19.39 -12.10 0.00
C PRO A 175 20.14 -13.16 -0.85
N THR A 176 20.58 -14.25 -0.22
CA THR A 176 21.35 -15.31 -0.88
C THR A 176 20.49 -16.40 -1.52
N ASN A 177 19.16 -16.31 -1.44
CA ASN A 177 18.26 -17.30 -2.03
C ASN A 177 18.07 -17.04 -3.53
N THR A 178 18.97 -17.55 -4.35
CA THR A 178 18.91 -17.35 -5.82
C THR A 178 17.69 -17.99 -6.50
N SER A 179 16.96 -18.86 -5.81
CA SER A 179 15.73 -19.48 -6.32
C SER A 179 14.47 -18.66 -6.01
N ALA A 180 14.56 -17.65 -5.15
CA ALA A 180 13.46 -16.74 -4.87
C ALA A 180 13.19 -15.83 -6.07
N ARG A 181 11.90 -15.49 -6.24
CA ARG A 181 11.45 -14.63 -7.33
C ARG A 181 11.74 -13.18 -6.99
N ASN A 182 11.99 -12.39 -8.04
CA ASN A 182 12.00 -10.94 -7.96
C ASN A 182 10.66 -10.42 -8.48
N LEU A 183 10.05 -9.49 -7.76
CA LEU A 183 8.74 -8.91 -8.08
C LEU A 183 8.87 -7.41 -8.27
N TRP A 184 8.31 -6.89 -9.36
CA TRP A 184 8.28 -5.45 -9.67
C TRP A 184 6.98 -4.88 -9.14
N ILE A 185 7.07 -4.16 -8.03
CA ILE A 185 5.91 -3.61 -7.33
C ILE A 185 5.94 -2.08 -7.44
N PRO A 186 4.85 -1.42 -7.86
CA PRO A 186 4.79 0.04 -7.84
C PRO A 186 5.14 0.58 -6.46
N PHE A 187 5.94 1.65 -6.39
CA PHE A 187 6.51 2.11 -5.11
C PHE A 187 5.45 2.31 -4.02
N LYS A 188 4.35 3.01 -4.33
CA LYS A 188 3.28 3.23 -3.35
C LYS A 188 2.61 1.92 -2.91
N ASP A 189 2.40 0.99 -3.82
CA ASP A 189 1.77 -0.30 -3.52
C ASP A 189 2.65 -1.14 -2.61
N TYR A 190 3.97 -1.08 -2.81
CA TYR A 190 4.93 -1.70 -1.90
C TYR A 190 4.80 -1.11 -0.48
N ILE A 191 4.78 0.22 -0.34
CA ILE A 191 4.67 0.87 0.97
C ILE A 191 3.33 0.54 1.65
N LYS A 192 2.21 0.56 0.91
CA LYS A 192 0.88 0.18 1.43
C LYS A 192 0.84 -1.27 1.90
N ASN A 193 1.48 -2.17 1.15
CA ASN A 193 1.60 -3.58 1.49
C ASN A 193 2.41 -3.77 2.77
N VAL A 194 3.62 -3.19 2.83
CA VAL A 194 4.49 -3.27 4.00
C VAL A 194 3.79 -2.72 5.24
N ALA A 195 3.19 -1.53 5.14
CA ALA A 195 2.44 -0.96 6.26
C ALA A 195 1.30 -1.88 6.71
N SER A 196 0.59 -2.53 5.78
CA SER A 196 -0.47 -3.48 6.12
C SER A 196 0.04 -4.82 6.70
N CYS A 197 1.31 -5.16 6.47
CA CYS A 197 2.00 -6.29 7.13
C CYS A 197 2.49 -5.96 8.53
N GLU A 198 2.92 -4.71 8.72
CA GLU A 198 3.74 -4.30 9.85
C GLU A 198 2.94 -3.65 10.98
N ILE A 199 1.79 -3.03 10.67
CA ILE A 199 0.97 -2.33 11.65
C ILE A 199 -0.53 -2.59 11.46
N TYR A 200 -1.27 -2.61 12.57
CA TYR A 200 -2.72 -2.68 12.50
C TYR A 200 -3.32 -1.35 12.06
N SER A 201 -4.28 -1.42 11.14
CA SER A 201 -4.99 -0.24 10.61
C SER A 201 -5.99 0.38 11.60
N THR A 202 -6.21 -0.27 12.75
CA THR A 202 -7.05 0.21 13.85
C THR A 202 -6.32 1.20 14.76
N TRP A 203 -5.01 1.37 14.60
CA TRP A 203 -4.19 2.23 15.46
C TRP A 203 -4.47 3.72 15.23
N PRO A 204 -4.17 4.60 16.21
CA PRO A 204 -4.31 6.03 16.04
C PRO A 204 -3.54 6.55 14.83
N GLY A 205 -4.13 7.50 14.09
CA GLY A 205 -3.54 8.03 12.86
C GLY A 205 -2.13 8.62 13.01
N ALA A 206 -1.76 9.12 14.20
CA ALA A 206 -0.39 9.57 14.48
C ALA A 206 0.62 8.42 14.50
N SER A 207 0.24 7.27 15.06
CA SER A 207 1.05 6.05 15.05
C SER A 207 1.20 5.49 13.64
N ILE A 208 0.10 5.39 12.88
CA ILE A 208 0.15 4.93 11.48
C ILE A 208 1.08 5.84 10.66
N ARG A 209 0.96 7.17 10.79
CA ARG A 209 1.85 8.13 10.10
C ARG A 209 3.32 7.96 10.47
N ALA A 210 3.64 7.80 11.76
CA ALA A 210 5.03 7.58 12.20
C ALA A 210 5.62 6.30 11.59
N ASN A 211 4.86 5.20 11.60
CA ASN A 211 5.28 3.93 11.00
C ASN A 211 5.42 4.03 9.49
N VAL A 212 4.48 4.66 8.79
CA VAL A 212 4.60 4.87 7.34
C VAL A 212 5.84 5.71 6.98
N LEU A 213 6.17 6.74 7.76
CA LEU A 213 7.39 7.54 7.55
C LEU A 213 8.67 6.73 7.78
N ALA A 214 8.70 5.87 8.80
CA ALA A 214 9.82 4.96 9.03
C ALA A 214 9.94 3.92 7.89
N ILE A 215 8.83 3.39 7.39
CA ILE A 215 8.81 2.46 6.25
C ILE A 215 9.35 3.15 5.00
N LEU A 216 8.87 4.36 4.70
CA LEU A 216 9.31 5.16 3.55
C LEU A 216 10.81 5.47 3.62
N SER A 217 11.29 5.93 4.77
CA SER A 217 12.71 6.24 4.96
C SER A 217 13.59 5.01 4.81
N PHE A 218 13.18 3.86 5.38
CA PHE A 218 13.87 2.58 5.19
C PHE A 218 13.95 2.21 3.70
N THR A 219 12.82 2.22 3.00
CA THR A 219 12.77 1.82 1.58
C THR A 219 13.62 2.75 0.72
N LEU A 220 13.50 4.06 0.92
CA LEU A 220 14.28 5.05 0.18
C LEU A 220 15.78 4.98 0.52
N ASN A 221 16.17 4.57 1.73
CA ASN A 221 17.56 4.29 2.04
C ASN A 221 18.09 3.14 1.18
N ARG A 222 17.39 2.01 1.10
CA ARG A 222 17.79 0.86 0.26
C ARG A 222 17.93 1.23 -1.22
N ILE A 223 17.03 2.07 -1.72
CA ILE A 223 17.06 2.59 -3.10
C ILE A 223 18.25 3.53 -3.30
N TYR A 224 18.36 4.57 -2.47
CA TYR A 224 19.35 5.65 -2.63
C TYR A 224 20.79 5.14 -2.50
N THR A 225 21.02 4.21 -1.57
CA THR A 225 22.34 3.63 -1.31
C THR A 225 22.67 2.49 -2.26
N GLU A 226 21.73 2.11 -3.13
CA GLU A 226 21.81 0.91 -3.95
C GLU A 226 22.23 -0.32 -3.15
N TRP A 227 21.73 -0.48 -1.92
CA TRP A 227 22.32 -1.34 -0.90
C TRP A 227 22.61 -2.78 -1.38
N TYR A 228 21.67 -3.37 -2.11
CA TYR A 228 21.82 -4.72 -2.67
C TYR A 228 22.50 -4.70 -4.04
N ARG A 229 22.19 -3.73 -4.92
CA ARG A 229 22.81 -3.62 -6.24
C ARG A 229 24.31 -3.38 -6.19
N GLY A 230 24.77 -2.51 -5.28
CA GLY A 230 26.18 -2.28 -4.99
C GLY A 230 26.91 -3.51 -4.42
N LYS A 231 26.17 -4.56 -4.02
CA LYS A 231 26.72 -5.87 -3.62
C LYS A 231 26.59 -6.95 -4.70
N GLY A 232 26.17 -6.58 -5.91
CA GLY A 232 26.03 -7.49 -7.05
C GLY A 232 24.69 -8.22 -7.16
N PHE A 233 23.68 -7.82 -6.37
CA PHE A 233 22.30 -8.33 -6.53
C PHE A 233 21.52 -7.51 -7.57
N ASP A 234 20.47 -8.09 -8.15
CA ASP A 234 19.62 -7.44 -9.16
C ASP A 234 18.30 -6.88 -8.60
N PHE A 235 18.06 -7.04 -7.30
CA PHE A 235 16.89 -6.55 -6.60
C PHE A 235 17.17 -5.31 -5.72
N THR A 236 16.10 -4.67 -5.26
CA THR A 236 16.17 -3.44 -4.44
C THR A 236 16.08 -3.74 -2.94
N ILE A 237 15.24 -4.69 -2.57
CA ILE A 237 14.92 -5.01 -1.18
C ILE A 237 14.42 -6.46 -1.09
N THR A 238 14.53 -7.09 0.07
CA THR A 238 13.95 -8.41 0.35
C THR A 238 12.61 -8.30 1.09
N ASN A 239 11.82 -9.38 1.11
CA ASN A 239 10.67 -9.51 2.03
C ASN A 239 11.02 -10.21 3.36
N SER A 240 12.29 -10.52 3.58
CA SER A 240 12.74 -11.19 4.79
C SER A 240 12.79 -10.21 5.96
N THR A 241 11.96 -10.43 6.97
CA THR A 241 11.87 -9.55 8.15
C THR A 241 13.18 -9.44 8.95
N ALA A 242 14.11 -10.38 8.81
CA ALA A 242 15.43 -10.28 9.42
C ALA A 242 16.28 -9.18 8.77
N PHE A 243 16.18 -9.02 7.45
CA PHE A 243 17.03 -8.11 6.68
C PHE A 243 16.31 -6.80 6.34
N ASP A 244 15.07 -6.90 5.91
CA ASP A 244 14.26 -5.80 5.42
C ASP A 244 12.85 -5.86 6.04
N GLN A 245 11.85 -5.37 5.32
CA GLN A 245 10.49 -5.18 5.83
C GLN A 245 9.59 -6.33 5.39
N ALA A 246 8.56 -6.64 6.16
CA ALA A 246 7.59 -7.66 5.77
C ALA A 246 6.81 -7.22 4.52
N PHE A 247 6.73 -8.12 3.55
CA PHE A 247 5.97 -7.93 2.32
C PHE A 247 5.39 -9.28 1.90
N THR A 248 4.11 -9.28 1.54
CA THR A 248 3.41 -10.47 1.08
C THR A 248 2.69 -10.13 -0.22
N TYR A 249 3.08 -10.77 -1.33
CA TYR A 249 2.49 -10.48 -2.63
C TYR A 249 0.98 -10.74 -2.62
N GLY A 250 0.20 -9.79 -3.15
CA GLY A 250 -1.25 -9.92 -3.29
C GLY A 250 -2.09 -9.73 -2.02
N ARG A 251 -1.48 -9.46 -0.85
CA ARG A 251 -2.27 -9.19 0.37
C ARG A 251 -3.22 -8.00 0.22
N ASN A 252 -4.32 -8.03 0.98
CA ASN A 252 -5.16 -6.86 1.15
C ASN A 252 -4.40 -5.75 1.88
N ILE A 253 -4.77 -4.52 1.54
CA ILE A 253 -4.37 -3.30 2.24
C ILE A 253 -5.57 -2.72 2.98
N TYR A 254 -5.34 -1.68 3.78
CA TYR A 254 -6.42 -0.99 4.48
C TYR A 254 -6.58 0.45 4.00
N GLN A 255 -7.83 0.91 3.87
CA GLN A 255 -8.19 2.23 3.37
C GLN A 255 -7.43 3.35 4.11
N GLU A 256 -7.44 3.35 5.43
CA GLU A 256 -6.77 4.37 6.27
C GLU A 256 -5.25 4.44 5.97
N ILE A 257 -4.59 3.28 5.91
CA ILE A 257 -3.17 3.16 5.58
C ILE A 257 -2.92 3.67 4.16
N SER A 258 -3.76 3.27 3.19
CA SER A 258 -3.65 3.69 1.80
C SER A 258 -3.65 5.22 1.67
N LEU A 259 -4.57 5.90 2.36
CA LEU A 259 -4.69 7.36 2.34
C LEU A 259 -3.47 8.03 2.96
N ILE A 260 -2.99 7.53 4.10
CA ILE A 260 -1.79 8.06 4.76
C ILE A 260 -0.54 7.88 3.88
N VAL A 261 -0.41 6.74 3.20
CA VAL A 261 0.71 6.53 2.25
C VAL A 261 0.61 7.51 1.09
N ASP A 262 -0.58 7.71 0.52
CA ASP A 262 -0.79 8.65 -0.59
C ASP A 262 -0.49 10.10 -0.19
N GLU A 263 -0.68 10.47 1.08
CA GLU A 263 -0.29 11.76 1.66
C GLU A 263 1.24 11.87 1.81
N LEU A 264 1.91 10.80 2.24
CA LEU A 264 3.28 10.88 2.76
C LEU A 264 4.38 10.36 1.83
N PHE A 265 4.07 9.66 0.73
CA PHE A 265 5.03 8.83 -0.01
C PHE A 265 6.29 9.54 -0.55
N THR A 266 6.31 10.87 -0.61
CA THR A 266 7.49 11.64 -1.01
C THR A 266 8.41 12.01 0.15
N ASN A 267 7.97 11.81 1.39
CA ASN A 267 8.70 12.19 2.60
C ASN A 267 9.63 11.06 3.07
N PHE A 268 10.77 11.45 3.65
CA PHE A 268 11.70 10.55 4.32
C PHE A 268 12.36 11.26 5.50
N ILE A 269 12.96 10.47 6.40
CA ILE A 269 13.59 10.97 7.62
C ILE A 269 15.09 11.16 7.36
N THR A 270 15.62 12.29 7.80
CA THR A 270 17.06 12.56 7.78
C THR A 270 17.52 13.43 8.94
N ARG A 271 18.82 13.71 9.00
CA ARG A 271 19.49 14.53 10.02
C ARG A 271 20.29 15.67 9.37
N PRO A 272 20.68 16.69 10.15
CA PRO A 272 21.62 17.70 9.66
C PRO A 272 22.88 17.04 9.08
N ASP A 273 23.36 17.57 7.96
CA ASP A 273 24.55 17.11 7.23
C ASP A 273 24.47 15.69 6.63
N ILE A 274 23.35 14.97 6.78
CA ILE A 274 23.08 13.69 6.13
C ILE A 274 22.14 13.91 4.95
N ARG A 275 22.60 13.58 3.73
CA ARG A 275 21.78 13.73 2.50
C ARG A 275 20.89 12.53 2.19
N GLN A 276 21.26 11.35 2.70
CA GLN A 276 20.51 10.12 2.46
C GLN A 276 19.31 10.01 3.40
N PRO A 277 18.25 9.28 3.01
CA PRO A 277 17.25 8.81 3.96
C PRO A 277 17.92 7.93 5.02
N LEU A 278 17.49 8.02 6.28
CA LEU A 278 17.97 7.10 7.31
C LEU A 278 17.39 5.70 7.10
N LEU A 279 18.20 4.67 7.34
CA LEU A 279 17.70 3.31 7.51
C LEU A 279 17.02 3.19 8.88
N THR A 280 15.76 3.58 8.94
CA THR A 280 14.93 3.57 10.14
C THR A 280 14.42 2.16 10.44
N GLN A 281 15.30 1.30 10.95
CA GLN A 281 14.90 0.00 11.48
C GLN A 281 13.89 0.16 12.63
N TYR A 282 13.00 -0.81 12.75
CA TYR A 282 11.95 -0.89 13.76
C TYR A 282 11.68 -2.36 14.12
N CYS A 283 11.03 -2.58 15.27
CA CYS A 283 10.59 -3.89 15.75
C CYS A 283 9.22 -3.79 16.44
N ASP A 284 8.61 -4.93 16.79
CA ASP A 284 7.28 -4.91 17.41
C ASP A 284 7.25 -4.17 18.76
N GLY A 285 8.32 -4.23 19.56
CA GLY A 285 8.39 -3.57 20.86
C GLY A 285 7.58 -4.22 21.98
N SER A 286 6.90 -5.34 21.73
CA SER A 286 6.19 -6.13 22.75
C SER A 286 6.99 -7.39 23.08
N ARG A 287 7.28 -8.22 22.07
CA ARG A 287 8.02 -9.48 22.18
C ARG A 287 9.53 -9.26 22.04
N VAL A 288 9.93 -8.30 21.20
CA VAL A 288 11.33 -7.93 20.97
C VAL A 288 11.50 -6.46 21.31
N ARG A 289 12.50 -6.16 22.15
CA ARG A 289 12.95 -4.79 22.43
C ARG A 289 14.09 -4.42 21.49
N CYS A 290 14.02 -3.23 20.89
CA CYS A 290 15.03 -2.76 19.93
C CYS A 290 15.56 -1.38 20.34
N PRO A 291 16.67 -1.31 21.10
CA PRO A 291 17.28 -0.05 21.50
C PRO A 291 17.63 0.81 20.27
N ASN A 292 17.33 2.11 20.34
CA ASN A 292 17.59 3.10 19.29
C ASN A 292 16.83 2.85 17.96
N MET A 293 15.83 1.97 17.97
CA MET A 293 14.90 1.74 16.87
C MET A 293 13.48 2.05 17.35
N MET A 294 12.59 2.35 16.41
CA MET A 294 11.20 2.53 16.78
C MET A 294 10.56 1.20 17.16
N GLU A 295 9.83 1.21 18.27
CA GLU A 295 8.97 0.12 18.70
C GLU A 295 7.55 0.36 18.18
N GLN A 296 6.99 -0.56 17.40
CA GLN A 296 5.67 -0.40 16.76
C GLN A 296 4.57 -0.24 17.82
N TRP A 297 4.48 -1.14 18.81
CA TRP A 297 3.53 -0.99 19.92
C TRP A 297 3.80 0.24 20.80
N GLY A 298 5.07 0.62 20.93
CA GLY A 298 5.47 1.83 21.62
C GLY A 298 5.00 3.11 20.91
N SER A 299 5.03 3.13 19.57
CA SER A 299 4.50 4.23 18.75
C SER A 299 2.99 4.41 18.92
N LYS A 300 2.23 3.30 19.04
CA LYS A 300 0.81 3.33 19.38
C LYS A 300 0.58 3.92 20.77
N THR A 301 1.36 3.47 21.75
CA THR A 301 1.29 3.96 23.14
C THR A 301 1.55 5.47 23.23
N LEU A 302 2.57 5.97 22.52
CA LEU A 302 2.87 7.41 22.47
C LEU A 302 1.75 8.20 21.77
N ALA A 303 1.16 7.66 20.71
CA ALA A 303 0.02 8.28 20.05
C ALA A 303 -1.20 8.39 20.99
N ASP A 304 -1.48 7.36 21.79
CA ASP A 304 -2.54 7.39 22.82
C ASP A 304 -2.27 8.46 23.89
N GLN A 305 -0.99 8.78 24.15
CA GLN A 305 -0.56 9.86 25.04
C GLN A 305 -0.61 11.25 24.40
N GLY A 306 -1.04 11.36 23.13
CA GLY A 306 -1.20 12.62 22.41
C GLY A 306 0.03 13.09 21.64
N TYR A 307 1.06 12.25 21.46
CA TYR A 307 2.18 12.58 20.58
C TYR A 307 1.72 12.57 19.11
N ASP A 308 2.19 13.55 18.33
CA ASP A 308 2.05 13.54 16.88
C ASP A 308 3.11 12.63 16.22
N ALA A 309 2.98 12.40 14.92
CA ALA A 309 3.88 11.49 14.19
C ALA A 309 5.35 11.90 14.30
N ILE A 310 5.65 13.21 14.23
CA ILE A 310 7.02 13.73 14.35
C ILE A 310 7.54 13.58 15.77
N GLY A 311 6.71 13.84 16.78
CA GLY A 311 7.04 13.63 18.19
C GLY A 311 7.39 12.18 18.49
N ILE A 312 6.61 11.24 17.94
CA ILE A 312 6.90 9.80 18.03
C ILE A 312 8.25 9.48 17.37
N LEU A 313 8.50 9.94 16.15
CA LEU A 313 9.76 9.70 15.47
C LEU A 313 10.95 10.30 16.21
N ARG A 314 10.81 11.51 16.76
CA ARG A 314 11.85 12.19 17.56
C ARG A 314 12.10 11.50 18.90
N TYR A 315 11.09 10.83 19.46
CA TYR A 315 11.26 10.02 20.66
C TYR A 315 12.24 8.86 20.42
N TYR A 316 12.12 8.17 19.29
CA TYR A 316 12.95 6.99 18.98
C TYR A 316 14.25 7.31 18.26
N TYR A 317 14.21 8.24 17.29
CA TYR A 317 15.35 8.56 16.44
C TYR A 317 16.05 9.86 16.84
N GLY A 318 15.64 10.52 17.93
CA GLY A 318 16.29 11.74 18.43
C GLY A 318 15.71 13.05 17.88
N GLN A 319 15.97 14.15 18.59
CA GLN A 319 15.29 15.44 18.39
C GLN A 319 15.74 16.20 17.15
N ASP A 320 16.92 15.88 16.63
CA ASP A 320 17.56 16.49 15.46
C ASP A 320 17.02 15.94 14.13
N ILE A 321 16.23 14.85 14.14
CA ILE A 321 15.61 14.36 12.91
C ILE A 321 14.56 15.34 12.38
N PHE A 322 14.48 15.40 11.06
CA PHE A 322 13.45 16.13 10.34
C PHE A 322 13.04 15.39 9.07
N LEU A 323 11.90 15.77 8.51
CA LEU A 323 11.43 15.24 7.25
C LEU A 323 11.95 16.07 6.07
N MET A 324 12.40 15.39 5.03
CA MET A 324 12.63 15.96 3.71
C MET A 324 11.70 15.33 2.70
N GLN A 325 11.44 16.04 1.61
CA GLN A 325 10.69 15.53 0.47
C GLN A 325 11.64 15.24 -0.70
N ALA A 326 11.46 14.10 -1.34
CA ALA A 326 12.12 13.79 -2.60
C ALA A 326 11.58 14.72 -3.70
N GLU A 327 12.47 15.45 -4.37
CA GLU A 327 12.08 16.45 -5.37
C GLU A 327 11.50 15.85 -6.65
N LYS A 328 11.81 14.57 -6.93
CA LYS A 328 11.44 13.89 -8.17
C LYS A 328 10.70 12.60 -7.87
N VAL A 329 9.64 12.38 -8.64
CA VAL A 329 8.91 11.11 -8.72
C VAL A 329 9.10 10.54 -10.11
N ALA A 330 9.81 9.42 -10.21
CA ALA A 330 10.09 8.77 -11.48
C ALA A 330 8.79 8.27 -12.12
N GLY A 331 8.72 8.33 -13.45
CA GLY A 331 7.54 7.93 -14.21
C GLY A 331 6.42 8.98 -14.24
N VAL A 332 6.46 10.04 -13.41
CA VAL A 332 5.43 11.10 -13.40
C VAL A 332 5.82 12.24 -14.35
N PRO A 333 4.93 12.68 -15.28
CA PRO A 333 5.26 13.73 -16.24
C PRO A 333 5.45 15.11 -15.62
N ILE A 334 4.61 15.47 -14.63
CA ILE A 334 4.56 16.81 -14.04
C ILE A 334 4.29 16.68 -12.52
N SER A 335 5.12 17.33 -11.70
CA SER A 335 4.97 17.37 -10.25
C SER A 335 3.74 18.18 -9.81
N TYR A 336 3.23 17.87 -8.62
CA TYR A 336 2.12 18.60 -8.01
C TYR A 336 2.41 20.11 -7.92
N PRO A 337 1.49 21.00 -8.31
CA PRO A 337 1.72 22.45 -8.37
C PRO A 337 1.86 23.13 -7.00
N GLY A 338 1.75 22.40 -5.89
CA GLY A 338 1.86 22.91 -4.52
C GLY A 338 0.55 23.42 -3.92
N THR A 339 -0.50 23.60 -4.72
CA THR A 339 -1.83 24.02 -4.27
C THR A 339 -2.92 23.15 -4.88
N ALA A 340 -3.94 22.83 -4.09
CA ALA A 340 -5.03 21.97 -4.54
C ALA A 340 -5.87 22.65 -5.64
N LEU A 341 -6.33 21.86 -6.61
CA LEU A 341 -7.24 22.36 -7.66
C LEU A 341 -8.68 22.05 -7.27
N GLN A 342 -9.55 23.05 -7.36
CA GLN A 342 -10.94 22.97 -6.97
C GLN A 342 -11.80 23.90 -7.84
N MET A 343 -13.11 23.92 -7.59
CA MET A 343 -14.03 24.80 -8.32
C MET A 343 -13.51 26.25 -8.36
N GLY A 344 -13.42 26.82 -9.57
CA GLY A 344 -12.90 28.17 -9.81
C GLY A 344 -11.38 28.25 -10.03
N SER A 345 -10.61 27.19 -9.77
CA SER A 345 -9.20 27.11 -10.20
C SER A 345 -9.11 27.24 -11.72
N THR A 346 -8.08 27.92 -12.20
CA THR A 346 -7.80 28.06 -13.65
C THR A 346 -6.32 27.91 -13.96
N GLY A 347 -5.99 27.63 -15.22
CA GLY A 347 -4.63 27.67 -15.73
C GLY A 347 -4.06 26.32 -16.18
N PRO A 348 -2.74 26.24 -16.40
CA PRO A 348 -2.10 25.07 -16.99
C PRO A 348 -2.29 23.78 -16.18
N SER A 349 -2.22 23.84 -14.85
CA SER A 349 -2.40 22.65 -14.00
C SER A 349 -3.81 22.05 -14.11
N VAL A 350 -4.84 22.89 -14.27
CA VAL A 350 -6.21 22.41 -14.52
C VAL A 350 -6.30 21.74 -15.88
N ARG A 351 -5.68 22.34 -16.90
CA ARG A 351 -5.60 21.76 -18.25
C ARG A 351 -4.93 20.39 -18.23
N THR A 352 -3.81 20.26 -17.52
CA THR A 352 -3.10 18.98 -17.34
C THR A 352 -4.02 17.91 -16.78
N ILE A 353 -4.74 18.18 -15.69
CA ILE A 353 -5.63 17.17 -15.09
C ILE A 353 -6.83 16.86 -16.00
N GLN A 354 -7.37 17.85 -16.71
CA GLN A 354 -8.44 17.61 -17.69
C GLN A 354 -7.98 16.69 -18.83
N GLU A 355 -6.77 16.90 -19.36
CA GLU A 355 -6.17 16.04 -20.39
C GLU A 355 -5.93 14.62 -19.87
N GLN A 356 -5.34 14.49 -18.68
CA GLN A 356 -5.06 13.18 -18.09
C GLN A 356 -6.35 12.40 -17.79
N LEU A 357 -7.36 13.04 -17.18
CA LEU A 357 -8.66 12.41 -16.92
C LEU A 357 -9.35 11.94 -18.22
N ASN A 358 -9.29 12.75 -19.28
CA ASN A 358 -9.82 12.36 -20.58
C ASN A 358 -9.10 11.15 -21.19
N THR A 359 -7.77 11.05 -21.03
CA THR A 359 -7.02 9.87 -21.48
C THR A 359 -7.39 8.63 -20.66
N ILE A 360 -7.48 8.76 -19.33
CA ILE A 360 -7.88 7.68 -18.42
C ILE A 360 -9.30 7.20 -18.74
N SER A 361 -10.22 8.10 -19.09
CA SER A 361 -11.60 7.76 -19.43
C SER A 361 -11.76 6.78 -20.60
N ASN A 362 -10.73 6.63 -21.45
CA ASN A 362 -10.75 5.64 -22.53
C ASN A 362 -10.75 4.20 -22.00
N ASN A 363 -10.16 3.98 -20.82
CA ASN A 363 -10.14 2.68 -20.13
C ASN A 363 -11.16 2.63 -18.99
N TYR A 364 -11.52 3.78 -18.40
CA TYR A 364 -12.45 3.93 -17.29
C TYR A 364 -13.68 4.75 -17.72
N PRO A 365 -14.65 4.15 -18.44
CA PRO A 365 -15.75 4.88 -19.07
C PRO A 365 -16.73 5.52 -18.08
N ALA A 366 -16.71 5.11 -16.80
CA ALA A 366 -17.45 5.78 -15.75
C ALA A 366 -16.99 7.23 -15.53
N ILE A 367 -15.73 7.56 -15.87
CA ILE A 367 -15.20 8.92 -15.85
C ILE A 367 -15.67 9.61 -17.13
N ASN A 368 -16.57 10.59 -16.99
CA ASN A 368 -17.05 11.35 -18.14
C ASN A 368 -15.92 12.17 -18.80
N LYS A 369 -15.87 12.19 -20.13
CA LYS A 369 -15.02 13.12 -20.87
C LYS A 369 -15.44 14.56 -20.61
N ILE A 370 -14.46 15.42 -20.40
CA ILE A 370 -14.63 16.83 -20.05
C ILE A 370 -13.92 17.73 -21.05
N ARG A 371 -14.37 18.99 -21.13
CA ARG A 371 -13.68 19.98 -21.95
C ARG A 371 -12.31 20.32 -21.35
N VAL A 372 -11.30 20.40 -22.21
CA VAL A 372 -9.95 20.85 -21.86
C VAL A 372 -9.84 22.35 -22.13
N ASP A 373 -10.33 23.17 -21.20
CA ASP A 373 -10.29 24.64 -21.31
C ASP A 373 -9.41 25.30 -20.24
N GLY A 374 -8.90 24.53 -19.28
CA GLY A 374 -8.11 25.04 -18.16
C GLY A 374 -8.96 25.75 -17.11
N VAL A 375 -10.28 25.52 -17.07
CA VAL A 375 -11.20 26.04 -16.05
C VAL A 375 -11.81 24.89 -15.26
N PHE A 376 -11.63 24.89 -13.94
CA PHE A 376 -12.14 23.84 -13.08
C PHE A 376 -13.61 24.13 -12.75
N GLY A 377 -14.51 23.73 -13.65
CA GLY A 377 -15.96 23.84 -13.50
C GLY A 377 -16.62 22.57 -12.96
N ASP A 378 -17.95 22.54 -12.95
CA ASP A 378 -18.74 21.42 -12.44
C ASP A 378 -18.42 20.08 -13.09
N GLN A 379 -18.24 20.06 -14.42
CA GLN A 379 -17.89 18.83 -15.14
C GLN A 379 -16.54 18.26 -14.68
N THR A 380 -15.53 19.12 -14.49
CA THR A 380 -14.22 18.70 -13.98
C THR A 380 -14.34 18.19 -12.55
N ARG A 381 -15.09 18.87 -11.67
CA ARG A 381 -15.35 18.41 -10.30
C ARG A 381 -15.98 17.03 -10.28
N THR A 382 -17.04 16.80 -11.06
CA THR A 382 -17.72 15.50 -11.13
C THR A 382 -16.79 14.41 -11.66
N ALA A 383 -15.98 14.69 -12.69
CA ALA A 383 -15.01 13.73 -13.20
C ALA A 383 -13.95 13.36 -12.15
N VAL A 384 -13.47 14.35 -11.37
CA VAL A 384 -12.54 14.14 -10.26
C VAL A 384 -13.18 13.30 -9.15
N GLU A 385 -14.42 13.60 -8.75
CA GLU A 385 -15.13 12.78 -7.75
C GLU A 385 -15.29 11.33 -8.20
N THR A 386 -15.64 11.10 -9.48
CA THR A 386 -15.75 9.74 -10.01
C THR A 386 -14.39 9.04 -10.03
N PHE A 387 -13.34 9.72 -10.48
CA PHE A 387 -11.98 9.20 -10.41
C PHE A 387 -11.61 8.81 -8.96
N GLN A 388 -11.89 9.69 -8.00
CA GLN A 388 -11.59 9.43 -6.59
C GLN A 388 -12.32 8.17 -6.08
N ARG A 389 -13.60 7.97 -6.42
CA ARG A 389 -14.33 6.75 -6.03
C ARG A 389 -13.70 5.47 -6.61
N ILE A 390 -13.37 5.50 -7.90
CA ILE A 390 -12.78 4.36 -8.63
C ILE A 390 -11.42 3.95 -8.02
N PHE A 391 -10.64 4.91 -7.55
CA PHE A 391 -9.30 4.65 -6.99
C PHE A 391 -9.26 4.70 -5.46
N ASN A 392 -10.41 4.51 -4.81
CA ASN A 392 -10.53 4.45 -3.35
C ASN A 392 -9.92 5.67 -2.63
N LEU A 393 -10.09 6.87 -3.20
CA LEU A 393 -9.75 8.14 -2.58
C LEU A 393 -11.00 8.82 -2.02
N PRO A 394 -10.88 9.78 -1.08
CA PRO A 394 -12.01 10.57 -0.62
C PRO A 394 -12.60 11.35 -1.80
N ALA A 395 -13.88 11.15 -2.10
CA ALA A 395 -14.56 11.76 -3.23
C ALA A 395 -14.96 13.23 -2.96
N THR A 396 -13.95 14.08 -2.75
CA THR A 396 -14.10 15.51 -2.43
C THR A 396 -14.34 16.39 -3.65
N GLY A 397 -14.01 15.90 -4.85
CA GLY A 397 -14.00 16.69 -6.08
C GLY A 397 -12.86 17.71 -6.14
N ILE A 398 -11.92 17.64 -5.20
CA ILE A 398 -10.73 18.48 -5.10
C ILE A 398 -9.52 17.64 -5.50
N VAL A 399 -8.67 18.17 -6.37
CA VAL A 399 -7.40 17.55 -6.73
C VAL A 399 -6.33 18.04 -5.75
N ASP A 400 -6.21 17.33 -4.64
CA ASP A 400 -5.13 17.49 -3.67
C ASP A 400 -3.85 16.75 -4.11
N PHE A 401 -2.85 16.72 -3.24
CA PHE A 401 -1.56 16.06 -3.49
C PHE A 401 -1.74 14.58 -3.86
N GLY A 402 -2.50 13.83 -3.07
CA GLY A 402 -2.73 12.39 -3.30
C GLY A 402 -3.49 12.15 -4.62
N THR A 403 -4.53 12.94 -4.87
CA THR A 403 -5.33 12.85 -6.10
C THR A 403 -4.50 13.19 -7.34
N TRP A 404 -3.67 14.23 -7.30
CA TRP A 404 -2.80 14.61 -8.42
C TRP A 404 -1.86 13.47 -8.84
N TYR A 405 -1.16 12.89 -7.88
CA TYR A 405 -0.21 11.81 -8.17
C TYR A 405 -0.93 10.51 -8.54
N GLN A 406 -2.11 10.24 -7.98
CA GLN A 406 -2.90 9.10 -8.42
C GLN A 406 -3.36 9.27 -9.88
N ILE A 407 -3.87 10.45 -10.28
CA ILE A 407 -4.23 10.73 -11.68
C ILE A 407 -3.01 10.57 -12.59
N SER A 408 -1.86 11.14 -12.20
CA SER A 408 -0.63 11.03 -12.99
C SER A 408 -0.15 9.58 -13.15
N ASN A 409 -0.19 8.78 -12.08
CA ASN A 409 0.23 7.39 -12.12
C ASN A 409 -0.67 6.54 -13.03
N ILE A 410 -1.99 6.71 -12.90
CA ILE A 410 -2.95 5.99 -13.75
C ILE A 410 -2.81 6.45 -15.20
N TYR A 411 -2.65 7.75 -15.44
CA TYR A 411 -2.38 8.29 -16.78
C TYR A 411 -1.17 7.61 -17.43
N VAL A 412 -0.05 7.54 -16.73
CA VAL A 412 1.18 6.91 -17.24
C VAL A 412 0.98 5.42 -17.51
N ALA A 413 0.31 4.71 -16.60
CA ALA A 413 0.02 3.30 -16.77
C ALA A 413 -0.83 3.05 -18.04
N VAL A 414 -1.92 3.79 -18.24
CA VAL A 414 -2.78 3.61 -19.42
C VAL A 414 -2.09 4.04 -20.72
N THR A 415 -1.22 5.06 -20.70
CA THR A 415 -0.49 5.48 -21.91
C THR A 415 0.58 4.47 -22.32
N LYS A 416 1.35 3.94 -21.35
CA LYS A 416 2.38 2.91 -21.65
C LYS A 416 1.74 1.66 -22.25
N MET A 417 0.54 1.30 -21.81
CA MET A 417 -0.17 0.14 -22.36
C MET A 417 -0.72 0.41 -23.76
N ALA A 418 -1.19 1.64 -24.03
CA ALA A 418 -1.63 2.02 -25.37
C ALA A 418 -0.48 2.04 -26.40
N GLU A 419 0.76 2.23 -25.98
CA GLU A 419 1.95 2.15 -26.85
C GLU A 419 2.37 0.70 -27.17
N LEU A 420 1.89 -0.28 -26.40
CA LEU A 420 2.22 -1.71 -26.54
C LEU A 420 1.14 -2.51 -27.29
N ALA A 421 -0.04 -1.94 -27.51
CA ALA A 421 -1.19 -2.52 -28.23
C ALA A 421 -1.19 -2.07 -29.69
#